data_AF-A0A0D2ULR4-F1
#
_entry.id   AF-A0A0D2ULR4-F1
#
_cell.length_a   1.000
_cell.length_b   1.000
_cell.length_c   1.000
_cell.angle_alpha   90.00
_cell.angle_beta   90.00
_cell.angle_gamma   90.00
#
_symmetry.space_group_name_H-M   'P 1'
#
loop_
_entity.id
_entity.type
_entity.pdbx_description
1 polymer ?
#
loop_
_entity_poly.entity_id
_entity_poly.type
_entity_poly.pdbx_seq_one_letter_code
_entity_poly.pdbx_strand_id
1 'polypeptide(L)'
;MHSVSISPYFASIICTKNKQKFLLPSLNKHHRNLQIRAMRAVVQRVASASVEVDGRIVSEIGPGLLVLVGIHDSDTESDADYICRKVLNMRLFTNENTGKGWDQNVMQRNYGVLLDGVFGAMMKVSLVNDGPVTMQLDSSQPSK
;
A
#
# COMPACT_ATOMS: atom_id res chain seq x y z
N MET A 1 -2.43 2.25 -26.07
CA MET A 1 -2.57 0.95 -25.37
C MET A 1 -1.37 0.81 -24.45
N HIS A 2 -1.48 1.23 -23.19
CA HIS A 2 -0.39 1.04 -22.22
C HIS A 2 -0.76 -0.17 -21.36
N SER A 3 -0.14 -1.31 -21.67
CA SER A 3 -0.24 -2.52 -20.87
C SER A 3 0.42 -2.25 -19.52
N VAL A 4 -0.37 -2.07 -18.47
CA VAL A 4 0.11 -2.25 -17.10
C VAL A 4 0.42 -3.74 -16.99
N SER A 5 1.70 -4.09 -17.02
CA SER A 5 2.15 -5.45 -16.72
C SER A 5 1.95 -5.68 -15.23
N ILE A 6 0.76 -6.17 -14.88
CA ILE A 6 0.49 -6.71 -13.55
C ILE A 6 1.25 -8.03 -13.51
N SER A 7 2.38 -8.02 -12.82
CA SER A 7 3.21 -9.19 -12.59
C SER A 7 2.36 -10.33 -12.01
N PRO A 8 2.47 -11.59 -12.49
CA PRO A 8 1.66 -12.72 -12.02
C PRO A 8 1.83 -13.05 -10.53
N TYR A 9 2.74 -12.39 -9.81
CA TYR A 9 2.86 -12.45 -8.35
C TYR A 9 1.79 -11.64 -7.59
N PHE A 10 1.00 -10.80 -8.28
CA PHE A 10 -0.07 -10.00 -7.67
C PHE A 10 -1.18 -10.84 -7.01
N ALA A 11 -1.32 -12.12 -7.40
CA ALA A 11 -2.30 -13.05 -6.85
C ALA A 11 -1.73 -13.98 -5.75
N SER A 12 -0.44 -13.85 -5.39
CA SER A 12 0.24 -14.78 -4.49
C SER A 12 0.37 -14.30 -3.04
N ILE A 13 -0.13 -13.11 -2.70
CA ILE A 13 -0.24 -12.67 -1.30
C ILE A 13 -1.54 -13.26 -0.72
N ILE A 14 -1.62 -14.59 -0.73
CA ILE A 14 -2.73 -15.37 -0.15
C ILE A 14 -2.13 -16.41 0.80
N CYS A 15 -2.60 -16.35 2.06
CA CYS A 15 -2.57 -17.39 3.09
C CYS A 15 -1.28 -17.60 3.89
N THR A 16 -1.34 -17.30 5.20
CA THR A 16 -1.46 -18.37 6.18
C THR A 16 -2.39 -17.99 7.32
N LYS A 17 -3.44 -18.81 7.49
CA LYS A 17 -3.92 -19.18 8.83
C LYS A 17 -2.72 -19.67 9.65
N ASN A 18 -2.36 -19.00 10.74
CA ASN A 18 -1.83 -19.74 11.88
C ASN A 18 -2.18 -19.06 13.21
N LYS A 19 -2.85 -19.83 14.06
CA LYS A 19 -3.26 -19.44 15.41
C LYS A 19 -2.01 -19.31 16.29
N GLN A 20 -1.53 -18.09 16.51
CA GLN A 20 -0.80 -17.77 17.73
C GLN A 20 -1.35 -16.46 18.30
N LYS A 21 -2.17 -16.61 19.34
CA LYS A 21 -2.51 -15.53 20.27
C LYS A 21 -1.19 -15.02 20.87
N PHE A 22 -0.67 -13.91 20.35
CA PHE A 22 0.28 -13.10 21.09
C PHE A 22 -0.51 -12.42 22.22
N LEU A 23 -0.43 -12.99 23.42
CA LEU A 23 -0.92 -12.37 24.65
C LEU A 23 -0.05 -11.15 24.94
N LEU A 24 -0.48 -9.98 24.46
CA LEU A 24 0.05 -8.71 24.94
C LEU A 24 -0.48 -8.45 26.35
N PRO A 25 0.37 -8.07 27.33
CA PRO A 25 -0.07 -7.74 28.67
C PRO A 25 -0.99 -6.52 28.66
N SER A 26 -2.07 -6.60 29.43
CA SER A 26 -3.13 -5.62 29.59
C SER A 26 -2.60 -4.19 29.83
N LEU A 27 -2.65 -3.34 28.81
CA LEU A 27 -2.51 -1.89 28.93
C LEU A 27 -3.88 -1.20 28.81
N ASN A 28 -4.03 -0.15 29.61
CA ASN A 28 -5.28 0.48 30.04
C ASN A 28 -6.29 0.83 28.94
N LYS A 29 -7.55 0.52 29.27
CA LYS A 29 -8.77 0.77 28.50
C LYS A 29 -9.01 2.27 28.29
N HIS A 30 -8.63 2.82 27.14
CA HIS A 30 -9.31 3.94 26.45
C HIS A 30 -9.13 3.87 24.91
N HIS A 31 -8.89 2.68 24.37
CA HIS A 31 -8.93 2.47 22.94
C HIS A 31 -10.38 2.22 22.52
N ARG A 32 -10.91 3.07 21.63
CA ARG A 32 -12.06 2.69 20.79
C ARG A 32 -11.80 1.27 20.30
N ASN A 33 -12.78 0.39 20.49
CA ASN A 33 -12.75 -0.99 20.03
C ASN A 33 -12.80 -0.96 18.49
N LEU A 34 -11.71 -0.54 17.84
CA LEU A 34 -11.52 -0.64 16.39
C LEU A 34 -11.28 -2.12 16.13
N GLN A 35 -12.38 -2.87 16.03
CA GLN A 35 -12.36 -4.14 15.33
C GLN A 35 -11.87 -3.82 13.92
N ILE A 36 -10.62 -4.17 13.61
CA ILE A 36 -10.12 -4.12 12.23
C ILE A 36 -10.88 -5.22 11.50
N ARG A 37 -11.75 -4.85 10.57
CA ARG A 37 -12.64 -5.78 9.85
C ARG A 37 -12.48 -5.69 8.33
N ALA A 38 -11.42 -5.06 7.86
CA ALA A 38 -11.25 -4.76 6.45
C ALA A 38 -9.80 -4.51 6.06
N MET A 39 -9.55 -4.69 4.77
CA MET A 39 -8.31 -4.36 4.09
C MET A 39 -7.97 -2.90 4.33
N ARG A 40 -6.72 -2.66 4.69
CA ARG A 40 -6.18 -1.32 4.88
C ARG A 40 -4.94 -1.13 4.07
N ALA A 41 -4.76 0.08 3.56
CA ALA A 41 -3.53 0.46 2.91
C ALA A 41 -2.99 1.77 3.48
N VAL A 42 -1.69 1.81 3.75
CA VAL A 42 -0.95 3.06 3.99
C VAL A 42 -0.23 3.39 2.70
N VAL A 43 -0.58 4.52 2.11
CA VAL A 43 -0.03 5.00 0.83
C VAL A 43 0.88 6.17 1.12
N GLN A 44 2.14 6.06 0.71
CA GLN A 44 3.15 7.08 0.92
C GLN A 44 3.69 7.57 -0.42
N ARG A 45 3.83 8.88 -0.56
CA ARG A 45 4.51 9.46 -1.72
C ARG A 45 6.02 9.40 -1.51
N VAL A 46 6.70 8.80 -2.47
CA VAL A 46 8.14 8.54 -2.38
C VAL A 46 8.88 9.07 -3.61
N ALA A 47 10.09 9.58 -3.40
CA ALA A 47 11.05 9.85 -4.45
C ALA A 47 11.68 8.55 -4.98
N SER A 48 11.80 7.54 -4.12
CA SER A 48 12.19 6.18 -4.45
C SER A 48 11.81 5.21 -3.33
N ALA A 49 11.62 3.94 -3.67
CA ALA A 49 11.46 2.87 -2.69
C ALA A 49 11.98 1.54 -3.25
N SER A 50 12.45 0.66 -2.37
CA SER A 50 12.86 -0.69 -2.71
C SER A 50 12.56 -1.68 -1.58
N VAL A 51 12.42 -2.94 -1.97
CA VAL A 51 12.23 -4.08 -1.06
C VAL A 51 13.37 -5.06 -1.27
N GLU A 52 13.98 -5.45 -0.17
CA GLU A 52 15.08 -6.40 -0.12
C GLU A 52 14.69 -7.63 0.70
N VAL A 53 15.02 -8.81 0.19
CA VAL A 53 14.87 -10.11 0.87
C VAL A 53 16.22 -10.83 0.80
N ASP A 54 16.74 -11.27 1.94
CA ASP A 54 18.02 -11.99 2.04
C ASP A 54 19.20 -11.30 1.31
N GLY A 55 19.29 -9.97 1.40
CA GLY A 55 20.36 -9.19 0.76
C GLY A 55 20.12 -8.86 -0.72
N ARG A 56 18.99 -9.28 -1.30
CA ARG A 56 18.68 -9.08 -2.73
C ARG A 56 17.48 -8.17 -2.90
N ILE A 57 17.62 -7.16 -3.75
CA ILE A 57 16.50 -6.30 -4.14
C ILE A 57 15.52 -7.14 -4.98
N VAL A 58 14.31 -7.31 -4.48
CA VAL A 58 13.23 -8.04 -5.17
C VAL A 58 12.32 -7.09 -5.96
N SER A 59 12.25 -5.83 -5.55
CA SER A 59 11.40 -4.81 -6.18
C SER A 59 11.96 -3.41 -5.91
N GLU A 60 11.89 -2.51 -6.89
CA GLU A 60 12.29 -1.12 -6.75
C GLU A 60 11.49 -0.19 -7.65
N ILE A 61 11.29 1.05 -7.19
CA ILE A 61 10.70 2.14 -7.94
C ILE A 61 11.50 3.43 -7.76
N GLY A 62 11.48 4.26 -8.79
CA GLY A 62 11.81 5.68 -8.68
C GLY A 62 10.66 6.48 -8.05
N PRO A 63 10.38 7.71 -8.54
CA PRO A 63 9.28 8.51 -8.03
C PRO A 63 7.94 7.81 -8.16
N GLY A 64 7.11 7.88 -7.11
CA GLY A 64 5.83 7.19 -7.11
C GLY A 64 5.18 7.01 -5.75
N LEU A 65 4.48 5.87 -5.61
CA LEU A 65 3.75 5.50 -4.41
C LEU A 65 4.27 4.19 -3.84
N LEU A 66 4.61 4.21 -2.56
CA LEU A 66 4.77 3.00 -1.75
C LEU A 66 3.44 2.68 -1.09
N VAL A 67 2.97 1.43 -1.20
CA VAL A 67 1.70 0.99 -0.63
C VAL A 67 1.93 -0.19 0.30
N LEU A 68 1.70 0.03 1.59
CA LEU A 68 1.72 -1.01 2.61
C LEU A 68 0.30 -1.50 2.85
N VAL A 69 0.02 -2.75 2.51
CA VAL A 69 -1.33 -3.34 2.64
C VAL A 69 -1.39 -4.29 3.83
N GLY A 70 -2.40 -4.08 4.68
CA GLY A 70 -2.83 -5.04 5.69
C GLY A 70 -4.12 -5.71 5.24
N ILE A 71 -4.11 -7.04 5.17
CA ILE A 71 -5.24 -7.87 4.76
C ILE A 71 -5.87 -8.50 6.01
N HIS A 72 -7.19 -8.50 6.06
CA HIS A 72 -8.03 -9.15 7.06
C HIS A 72 -8.57 -10.49 6.52
N ASP A 73 -8.89 -11.43 7.41
CA ASP A 73 -9.32 -12.79 7.00
C ASP A 73 -10.68 -12.84 6.30
N SER A 74 -11.47 -11.78 6.44
CA SER A 74 -12.75 -11.59 5.76
C SER A 74 -12.66 -10.82 4.45
N ASP A 75 -11.47 -10.38 4.03
CA ASP A 75 -11.32 -9.58 2.82
C ASP A 75 -11.55 -10.42 1.56
N THR A 76 -12.06 -9.75 0.54
CA THR A 76 -12.41 -10.32 -0.76
C THR A 76 -11.59 -9.67 -1.87
N GLU A 77 -11.63 -10.25 -3.07
CA GLU A 77 -11.02 -9.63 -4.26
C GLU A 77 -11.59 -8.21 -4.52
N SER A 78 -12.85 -7.97 -4.18
CA SER A 78 -13.47 -6.66 -4.33
C SER A 78 -12.85 -5.58 -3.43
N ASP A 79 -12.31 -5.97 -2.27
CA ASP A 79 -11.56 -5.08 -1.38
C ASP A 79 -10.21 -4.71 -2.01
N ALA A 80 -9.51 -5.69 -2.58
CA ALA A 80 -8.26 -5.47 -3.30
C ALA A 80 -8.46 -4.53 -4.50
N ASP A 81 -9.50 -4.78 -5.32
CA ASP A 81 -9.85 -3.94 -6.46
C ASP A 81 -10.19 -2.51 -6.03
N TYR A 82 -10.91 -2.36 -4.91
CA TYR A 82 -11.22 -1.06 -4.34
C TYR A 82 -9.93 -0.30 -3.98
N ILE A 83 -9.02 -0.93 -3.24
CA ILE A 83 -7.74 -0.33 -2.85
C ILE A 83 -6.91 0.03 -4.08
N CYS A 84 -6.76 -0.89 -5.03
CA CYS A 84 -5.99 -0.65 -6.26
C CYS A 84 -6.55 0.55 -7.03
N ARG A 85 -7.87 0.60 -7.24
CA ARG A 85 -8.52 1.72 -7.92
C ARG A 85 -8.34 3.02 -7.17
N LYS A 86 -8.42 3.03 -5.84
CA LYS A 86 -8.19 4.23 -5.02
C LYS A 86 -6.74 4.70 -5.15
N VAL A 87 -5.76 3.81 -4.99
CA VAL A 87 -4.33 4.11 -5.16
C VAL A 87 -4.05 4.76 -6.53
N LEU A 88 -4.50 4.14 -7.61
CA LEU A 88 -4.22 4.61 -8.97
C LEU A 88 -4.86 5.97 -9.29
N ASN A 89 -5.99 6.29 -8.66
CA ASN A 89 -6.73 7.53 -8.92
C ASN A 89 -6.44 8.66 -7.92
N MET A 90 -5.71 8.41 -6.85
CA MET A 90 -5.37 9.44 -5.87
C MET A 90 -4.46 10.51 -6.47
N ARG A 91 -4.88 11.77 -6.35
CA ARG A 91 -4.17 12.95 -6.88
C ARG A 91 -3.19 13.49 -5.85
N LEU A 92 -2.06 12.81 -5.66
CA LEU A 92 -1.04 13.17 -4.66
C LEU A 92 0.12 14.00 -5.23
N PHE A 93 0.15 14.20 -6.55
CA PHE A 93 1.26 14.87 -7.22
C PHE A 93 0.86 16.26 -7.70
N THR A 94 1.83 17.16 -7.65
CA THR A 94 1.70 18.51 -8.24
C THR A 94 1.63 18.39 -9.75
N ASN A 95 0.87 19.26 -10.41
CA ASN A 95 0.90 19.39 -11.85
C ASN A 95 2.03 20.35 -12.26
N GLU A 96 2.99 19.86 -13.04
CA GLU A 96 4.16 20.68 -13.44
C GLU A 96 3.80 21.82 -14.38
N ASN A 97 2.75 21.66 -15.20
CA ASN A 97 2.32 22.68 -16.15
C ASN A 97 1.57 23.83 -15.46
N THR A 98 0.81 23.55 -14.42
CA THR A 98 -0.04 24.54 -13.73
C THR A 98 0.50 24.95 -12.36
N GLY A 99 1.49 24.25 -11.83
CA GLY A 99 2.00 24.40 -10.46
C GLY A 99 1.03 23.95 -9.36
N LYS A 100 -0.16 23.46 -9.73
CA LYS A 100 -1.22 23.12 -8.77
C LYS A 100 -0.89 21.84 -8.02
N GLY A 101 -0.81 21.91 -6.69
CA GLY A 101 -0.69 20.74 -5.81
C GLY A 101 -1.95 19.88 -5.82
N TRP A 102 -1.81 18.59 -5.48
CA TRP A 102 -2.93 17.64 -5.35
C TRP A 102 -3.79 17.50 -6.62
N ASP A 103 -3.14 17.47 -7.78
CA ASP A 103 -3.84 17.58 -9.06
C ASP A 103 -3.66 16.35 -9.94
N GLN A 104 -2.48 15.73 -9.91
CA GLN A 104 -2.16 14.57 -10.75
C GLN A 104 -2.06 13.29 -9.92
N ASN A 105 -2.51 12.18 -10.51
CA ASN A 105 -2.34 10.84 -9.98
C ASN A 105 -1.06 10.18 -10.51
N VAL A 106 -0.72 9.01 -9.95
CA VAL A 106 0.52 8.28 -10.27
C VAL A 106 0.62 7.92 -11.76
N MET A 107 -0.53 7.59 -12.40
CA MET A 107 -0.55 7.23 -13.82
C MET A 107 -0.30 8.44 -14.72
N GLN A 108 -0.87 9.60 -14.38
CA GLN A 108 -0.68 10.85 -15.13
C GLN A 108 0.78 11.33 -15.10
N ARG A 109 1.52 10.99 -14.03
CA ARG A 109 2.94 11.28 -13.88
C ARG A 109 3.85 10.23 -14.54
N ASN A 110 3.28 9.12 -15.01
CA ASN A 110 4.04 7.93 -15.43
C ASN A 110 5.03 7.46 -14.34
N TYR A 111 4.54 7.42 -13.10
CA TYR A 111 5.32 7.07 -11.91
C TYR A 111 5.09 5.62 -11.47
N GLY A 112 5.99 5.13 -10.61
CA GLY A 112 5.94 3.76 -10.10
C GLY A 112 4.91 3.59 -8.97
N VAL A 113 4.41 2.37 -8.83
CA VAL A 113 3.69 1.92 -7.63
C VAL A 113 4.39 0.68 -7.11
N LEU A 114 4.93 0.76 -5.89
CA LEU A 114 5.52 -0.38 -5.21
C LEU A 114 4.48 -0.93 -4.23
N LEU A 115 3.90 -2.05 -4.63
CA LEU A 115 2.99 -2.87 -3.85
C LEU A 115 3.41 -4.31 -4.12
N ASP A 116 4.49 -4.72 -3.46
CA ASP A 116 5.14 -6.02 -3.67
C ASP A 116 5.72 -6.53 -2.34
N GLY A 117 5.84 -7.85 -2.22
CA GLY A 117 6.37 -8.48 -1.03
C GLY A 117 6.43 -10.01 -1.15
N VAL A 118 7.37 -10.60 -0.42
CA VAL A 118 7.52 -12.06 -0.34
C VAL A 118 6.84 -12.56 0.92
N PHE A 119 5.80 -13.38 0.74
CA PHE A 119 5.04 -13.94 1.85
C PHE A 119 5.93 -14.79 2.77
N GLY A 120 5.84 -14.56 4.08
CA GLY A 120 6.58 -15.31 5.09
C GLY A 120 8.08 -14.98 5.19
N ALA A 121 8.59 -14.05 4.38
CA ALA A 121 9.98 -13.62 4.43
C ALA A 121 10.16 -12.32 5.24
N MET A 122 11.34 -12.18 5.86
CA MET A 122 11.74 -10.89 6.42
C MET A 122 12.15 -9.95 5.29
N MET A 123 11.45 -8.83 5.18
CA MET A 123 11.68 -7.82 4.16
C MET A 123 12.28 -6.57 4.79
N LYS A 124 13.29 -6.01 4.12
CA LYS A 124 13.82 -4.69 4.42
C LYS A 124 13.31 -3.72 3.37
N VAL A 125 12.50 -2.75 3.80
CA VAL A 125 11.95 -1.70 2.93
C VAL A 125 12.79 -0.45 3.10
N SER A 126 13.38 0.04 2.00
CA SER A 126 14.07 1.33 1.96
C SER A 126 13.20 2.31 1.18
N LEU A 127 13.03 3.53 1.68
CA LEU A 127 12.24 4.56 1.00
C LEU A 127 12.80 5.96 1.27
N VAL A 128 12.64 6.84 0.30
CA VAL A 128 12.90 8.27 0.43
C VAL A 128 11.57 8.99 0.26
N ASN A 129 11.07 9.60 1.33
CA ASN A 129 9.81 10.34 1.28
C ASN A 129 9.97 11.62 0.44
N ASP A 130 8.99 11.89 -0.42
CA ASP A 130 8.85 13.18 -1.11
C ASP A 130 7.71 13.97 -0.46
N GLY A 131 8.03 14.89 0.45
CA GLY A 131 7.02 15.68 1.16
C GLY A 131 7.31 15.84 2.66
N PRO A 132 6.59 15.16 3.57
CA PRO A 132 5.93 13.84 3.44
C PRO A 132 4.41 13.88 3.22
N VAL A 133 3.89 13.00 2.35
CA VAL A 133 2.46 12.75 2.17
C VAL A 133 2.16 11.29 2.50
N THR A 134 1.25 11.04 3.45
CA THR A 134 0.82 9.69 3.85
C THR A 134 -0.70 9.65 3.99
N MET A 135 -1.33 8.69 3.32
CA MET A 135 -2.79 8.50 3.30
C MET A 135 -3.13 7.10 3.80
N GLN A 136 -4.18 7.00 4.62
CA GLN A 136 -4.72 5.70 5.04
C GLN A 136 -6.02 5.42 4.27
N LEU A 137 -6.11 4.23 3.69
CA LEU A 137 -7.29 3.69 3.04
C LEU A 137 -7.84 2.52 3.86
N ASP A 138 -9.16 2.37 3.86
CA ASP A 138 -9.88 1.25 4.47
C ASP A 138 -10.98 0.81 3.50
N SER A 139 -11.03 -0.47 3.15
CA SER A 139 -12.04 -0.98 2.20
C SER A 139 -13.46 -1.02 2.79
N SER A 140 -13.60 -1.08 4.12
CA SER A 140 -14.93 -1.05 4.78
C SER A 140 -15.60 0.33 4.77
N GLN A 141 -14.85 1.40 4.47
CA GLN A 141 -15.40 2.74 4.40
C GLN A 141 -15.61 3.11 2.92
N PRO A 142 -16.84 2.97 2.38
CA PRO A 142 -17.15 3.54 1.08
C PRO A 142 -16.92 5.04 1.14
N SER A 143 -16.31 5.60 0.09
CA SER A 143 -16.13 7.04 0.00
C SER A 143 -17.48 7.74 0.05
N LYS A 144 -17.65 8.64 1.03
CA LYS A 144 -18.70 9.64 1.04
C LYS A 144 -18.71 10.46 -0.26
#